data_AF-A0A821BF65-F1
#
_entry.id   AF-A0A821BF65-F1
#
_cell.length_a   1.000
_cell.length_b   1.000
_cell.length_c   1.000
_cell.angle_alpha   90.00
_cell.angle_beta   90.00
_cell.angle_gamma   90.00
#
_symmetry.space_group_name_H-M   'P 1'
#
loop_
_entity.id
_entity.type
_entity.pdbx_description
1 polymer ?
#
loop_
_entity_poly.entity_id
_entity_poly.type
_entity_poly.pdbx_seq_one_letter_code
_entity_poly.pdbx_strand_id
1 'polypeptide(L)'
;MESWPHSSTAPVFLRARNYQWYWNSTVDPWSSDDEQWQKYTDVENEIIEDANNQQKFDVEIDGDYIINLEYSLQYKRDNEFTARPIKRVHFGKDRSNIHPREERFLLSVTLATSTCSSQQLQNENELVWLRTYGYITSAYWELELKDKNKTIADVVEEAADGIIKEGSAIGKLHEAQWISQQLVAVKDFGSNTKVDSIKNFPSNIGETCVYLYTKESFWYKLTNRVLRDPHSMSRKQVKSLGPFCWLLD
;
A
#
# COMPACT_ATOMS: atom_id res chain seq x y z
N MET A 1 -5.35 -6.43 24.37
CA MET A 1 -4.67 -7.19 23.29
C MET A 1 -5.76 -7.96 22.59
N GLU A 2 -6.36 -7.35 21.57
CA GLU A 2 -7.35 -8.01 20.74
C GLU A 2 -6.61 -8.94 19.76
N SER A 3 -6.90 -10.22 19.87
CA SER A 3 -6.41 -11.26 18.98
C SER A 3 -7.03 -11.07 17.59
N TRP A 4 -6.18 -11.04 16.57
CA TRP A 4 -6.59 -11.01 15.17
C TRP A 4 -7.47 -12.23 14.84
N PRO A 5 -8.56 -12.06 14.07
CA PRO A 5 -9.37 -13.20 13.66
C PRO A 5 -8.55 -14.10 12.72
N HIS A 6 -8.46 -15.38 13.08
CA HIS A 6 -7.87 -16.42 12.25
C HIS A 6 -8.68 -16.62 10.96
N SER A 7 -7.99 -16.47 9.83
CA SER A 7 -8.26 -17.09 8.52
C SER A 7 -9.69 -16.94 7.97
N SER A 8 -9.97 -15.77 7.40
CA SER A 8 -10.73 -15.73 6.16
C SER A 8 -9.71 -15.89 5.03
N THR A 9 -9.74 -17.00 4.30
CA THR A 9 -8.95 -17.21 3.08
C THR A 9 -9.39 -16.20 2.03
N ALA A 10 -8.89 -14.97 2.13
CA ALA A 10 -8.98 -13.99 1.07
C ALA A 10 -8.28 -14.60 -0.15
N PRO A 11 -8.92 -14.61 -1.34
CA PRO A 11 -8.34 -15.22 -2.52
C PRO A 11 -7.02 -14.52 -2.85
N VAL A 12 -5.94 -15.26 -2.67
CA VAL A 12 -4.58 -14.92 -3.10
C VAL A 12 -4.61 -14.73 -4.62
N PHE A 13 -4.37 -13.49 -5.06
CA PHE A 13 -4.41 -13.01 -6.45
C PHE A 13 -5.76 -13.07 -7.17
N LEU A 14 -6.60 -12.06 -6.95
CA LEU A 14 -7.45 -11.57 -8.03
C LEU A 14 -6.64 -10.55 -8.84
N ARG A 15 -6.27 -10.92 -10.08
CA ARG A 15 -5.73 -9.98 -11.09
C ARG A 15 -6.59 -8.71 -11.12
N ALA A 16 -6.00 -7.59 -11.54
CA ALA A 16 -6.67 -6.30 -11.67
C ALA A 16 -8.11 -6.49 -12.18
N ARG A 17 -9.07 -6.17 -11.31
CA ARG A 17 -10.47 -6.41 -11.58
C ARG A 17 -10.90 -5.51 -12.73
N ASN A 18 -11.80 -6.01 -13.58
CA ASN A 18 -12.34 -5.25 -14.70
C ASN A 18 -13.39 -4.22 -14.23
N TYR A 19 -13.19 -3.63 -13.05
CA TYR A 19 -14.11 -2.70 -12.42
C TYR A 19 -13.33 -1.51 -11.88
N GLN A 20 -13.90 -0.32 -12.08
CA GLN A 20 -13.39 0.91 -11.50
C GLN A 20 -14.53 1.66 -10.82
N TRP A 21 -14.28 1.99 -9.57
CA TRP A 21 -15.11 2.86 -8.78
C TRP A 21 -14.70 4.32 -9.01
N TYR A 22 -15.72 5.19 -9.04
CA TYR A 22 -15.58 6.63 -9.16
C TYR A 22 -16.44 7.33 -8.12
N TRP A 23 -16.04 8.54 -7.74
CA TRP A 23 -16.84 9.47 -6.94
C TRP A 23 -17.05 10.78 -7.69
N ASN A 24 -18.19 11.43 -7.44
CA ASN A 24 -18.51 12.71 -8.04
C ASN A 24 -17.75 13.84 -7.33
N SER A 25 -16.80 14.44 -8.03
CA SER A 25 -15.91 15.51 -7.55
C SER A 25 -16.43 16.93 -7.83
N THR A 26 -17.61 17.08 -8.43
CA THR A 26 -18.23 18.39 -8.67
C THR A 26 -18.51 19.13 -7.35
N VAL A 27 -18.40 20.46 -7.35
CA VAL A 27 -18.64 21.28 -6.14
C VAL A 27 -20.04 21.04 -5.58
N ASP A 28 -21.04 21.08 -6.45
CA ASP A 28 -22.41 20.61 -6.18
C ASP A 28 -22.62 19.25 -6.88
N PRO A 29 -22.55 18.12 -6.16
CA PRO A 29 -22.63 16.80 -6.76
C PRO A 29 -24.04 16.41 -7.23
N TRP A 30 -25.05 17.26 -6.95
CA TRP A 30 -26.45 17.02 -7.32
C TRP A 30 -26.91 17.87 -8.50
N SER A 31 -26.06 18.76 -9.00
CA SER A 31 -26.29 19.52 -10.23
C SER A 31 -25.86 18.70 -11.46
N SER A 32 -26.64 18.76 -12.53
CA SER A 32 -26.41 18.04 -13.78
C SER A 32 -25.43 18.71 -14.74
N ASP A 33 -25.06 19.96 -14.48
CA ASP A 33 -24.51 20.82 -15.52
C ASP A 33 -22.99 20.62 -15.75
N ASP A 34 -22.27 20.12 -14.74
CA ASP A 34 -20.81 19.94 -14.79
C ASP A 34 -20.35 18.70 -13.99
N GLU A 35 -20.88 17.51 -14.31
CA GLU A 35 -20.48 16.27 -13.65
C GLU A 35 -18.99 15.93 -13.88
N GLN A 36 -18.21 15.92 -12.81
CA GLN A 36 -16.81 15.49 -12.81
C GLN A 36 -16.70 14.23 -11.97
N TRP A 37 -16.17 13.17 -12.58
CA TRP A 37 -16.00 11.89 -11.93
C TRP A 37 -14.51 11.60 -11.74
N GLN A 38 -14.11 11.43 -10.50
CA GLN A 38 -12.74 11.07 -10.16
C GLN A 38 -12.67 9.59 -9.78
N LYS A 39 -11.63 8.90 -10.28
CA LYS A 39 -11.37 7.51 -9.92
C LYS A 39 -10.88 7.42 -8.48
N TYR A 40 -11.27 6.36 -7.76
CA TYR A 40 -10.54 5.95 -6.56
C TYR A 40 -9.15 5.44 -6.94
N THR A 41 -8.21 5.52 -6.00
CA THR A 41 -6.87 4.93 -6.18
C THR A 41 -6.96 3.43 -6.43
N ASP A 42 -5.88 2.83 -6.94
CA ASP A 42 -5.91 1.40 -7.26
C ASP A 42 -6.19 0.52 -6.02
N VAL A 43 -5.78 0.95 -4.81
CA VAL A 43 -5.97 0.20 -3.56
C VAL A 43 -7.34 0.47 -2.96
N GLU A 44 -7.78 1.74 -2.91
CA GLU A 44 -9.15 2.06 -2.47
C GLU A 44 -10.19 1.35 -3.35
N ASN A 45 -9.96 1.28 -4.66
CA ASN A 45 -10.81 0.54 -5.58
C ASN A 45 -10.94 -0.95 -5.20
N GLU A 46 -9.84 -1.59 -4.80
CA GLU A 46 -9.87 -3.00 -4.34
C GLU A 46 -10.59 -3.13 -3.00
N ILE A 47 -10.37 -2.20 -2.06
CA ILE A 47 -11.06 -2.18 -0.75
C ILE A 47 -12.58 -2.09 -0.95
N ILE A 48 -13.04 -1.16 -1.78
CA ILE A 48 -14.46 -0.95 -2.07
C ILE A 48 -15.04 -2.19 -2.79
N GLU A 49 -14.34 -2.72 -3.78
CA GLU A 49 -14.79 -3.89 -4.53
C GLU A 49 -14.80 -5.17 -3.67
N ASP A 50 -13.87 -5.33 -2.74
CA ASP A 50 -13.87 -6.42 -1.75
C ASP A 50 -15.09 -6.34 -0.83
N ALA A 51 -15.41 -5.14 -0.33
CA ALA A 51 -16.59 -4.92 0.49
C ALA A 51 -17.88 -5.21 -0.28
N ASN A 52 -17.97 -4.76 -1.54
CA ASN A 52 -19.10 -5.04 -2.42
C ASN A 52 -19.28 -6.54 -2.68
N ASN A 53 -18.20 -7.27 -2.95
CA ASN A 53 -18.25 -8.72 -3.14
C ASN A 53 -18.63 -9.50 -1.87
N GLN A 54 -18.32 -8.94 -0.70
CA GLN A 54 -18.74 -9.46 0.61
C GLN A 54 -20.15 -9.00 1.01
N GLN A 55 -20.88 -8.29 0.14
CA GLN A 55 -22.20 -7.74 0.41
C GLN A 55 -22.25 -6.88 1.69
N LYS A 56 -21.17 -6.12 1.95
CA LYS A 56 -21.16 -5.15 3.04
C LYS A 56 -22.01 -3.94 2.68
N PHE A 57 -22.62 -3.34 3.70
CA PHE A 57 -23.41 -2.12 3.55
C PHE A 57 -22.51 -0.88 3.49
N ASP A 58 -21.57 -0.77 4.44
CA ASP A 58 -20.61 0.32 4.52
C ASP A 58 -19.17 -0.21 4.44
N VAL A 59 -18.27 0.62 3.88
CA VAL A 59 -16.82 0.41 3.92
C VAL A 59 -16.10 1.72 4.22
N GLU A 60 -15.14 1.65 5.14
CA GLU A 60 -14.30 2.79 5.50
C GLU A 60 -13.06 2.83 4.61
N ILE A 61 -12.71 4.02 4.13
CA ILE A 61 -11.48 4.29 3.40
C ILE A 61 -10.73 5.45 4.06
N ASP A 62 -9.48 5.65 3.65
CA ASP A 62 -8.62 6.69 4.22
C ASP A 62 -9.19 8.11 4.03
N GLY A 63 -8.82 9.03 4.93
CA GLY A 63 -9.35 10.40 4.95
C GLY A 63 -10.70 10.55 5.66
N ASP A 64 -11.05 9.59 6.51
CA ASP A 64 -12.31 9.53 7.29
C ASP A 64 -13.56 9.50 6.41
N TYR A 65 -13.48 8.82 5.27
CA TYR A 65 -14.63 8.62 4.39
C TYR A 65 -15.27 7.25 4.62
N ILE A 66 -16.60 7.25 4.57
CA ILE A 66 -17.42 6.05 4.55
C ILE A 66 -18.09 5.97 3.18
N ILE A 67 -18.02 4.79 2.58
CA ILE A 67 -18.72 4.44 1.35
C ILE A 67 -19.90 3.56 1.70
N ASN A 68 -21.10 4.07 1.46
CA ASN A 68 -22.32 3.32 1.53
C ASN A 68 -22.63 2.70 0.17
N LEU A 69 -22.54 1.38 0.10
CA LEU A 69 -22.69 0.63 -1.14
C LEU A 69 -24.16 0.44 -1.55
N GLU A 70 -25.09 0.41 -0.58
CA GLU A 70 -26.51 0.27 -0.86
C GLU A 70 -27.08 1.50 -1.57
N TYR A 71 -26.74 2.70 -1.07
CA TYR A 71 -27.18 3.97 -1.63
C TYR A 71 -26.21 4.54 -2.67
N SER A 72 -25.05 3.90 -2.87
CA SER A 72 -23.99 4.38 -3.76
C SER A 72 -23.57 5.82 -3.43
N LEU A 73 -23.23 6.05 -2.16
CA LEU A 73 -22.81 7.35 -1.63
C LEU A 73 -21.46 7.26 -0.91
N GLN A 74 -20.66 8.31 -1.01
CA GLN A 74 -19.51 8.59 -0.14
C GLN A 74 -19.84 9.77 0.75
N TYR A 75 -19.53 9.72 2.05
CA TYR A 75 -19.63 10.87 2.94
C TYR A 75 -18.48 10.84 3.96
N LYS A 76 -18.19 11.99 4.56
CA LYS A 76 -17.20 12.06 5.65
C LYS A 76 -17.85 11.56 6.95
N ARG A 77 -17.13 10.75 7.72
CA ARG A 77 -17.61 10.16 8.99
C ARG A 77 -18.22 11.20 9.94
N ASP A 78 -17.61 12.38 10.01
CA ASP A 78 -18.06 13.46 10.90
C ASP A 78 -19.09 14.40 10.26
N ASN A 79 -19.44 14.21 8.98
CA ASN A 79 -20.33 15.09 8.25
C ASN A 79 -21.05 14.39 7.07
N GLU A 80 -22.19 13.77 7.39
CA GLU A 80 -23.06 13.11 6.42
C GLU A 80 -23.64 14.07 5.36
N PHE A 81 -23.74 15.37 5.65
CA PHE A 81 -24.23 16.37 4.69
C PHE A 81 -23.28 16.63 3.51
N THR A 82 -22.09 16.03 3.53
CA THR A 82 -21.12 16.08 2.42
C THR A 82 -21.21 14.86 1.50
N ALA A 83 -22.36 14.17 1.52
CA ALA A 83 -22.61 13.02 0.67
C ALA A 83 -22.39 13.33 -0.82
N ARG A 84 -21.68 12.43 -1.49
CA ARG A 84 -21.35 12.48 -2.90
C ARG A 84 -21.74 11.16 -3.55
N PRO A 85 -22.42 11.17 -4.70
CA PRO A 85 -22.67 9.95 -5.47
C PRO A 85 -21.37 9.25 -5.84
N ILE A 86 -21.42 7.92 -5.82
CA ILE A 86 -20.37 7.04 -6.34
C ILE A 86 -20.94 6.14 -7.43
N LYS A 87 -20.07 5.62 -8.29
CA LYS A 87 -20.49 4.65 -9.31
C LYS A 87 -19.43 3.61 -9.57
N ARG A 88 -19.89 2.41 -9.93
CA ARG A 88 -19.07 1.29 -10.37
C ARG A 88 -19.18 1.14 -11.88
N VAL A 89 -18.05 1.17 -12.58
CA VAL A 89 -17.99 0.99 -14.03
C VAL A 89 -17.32 -0.34 -14.34
N HIS A 90 -17.95 -1.17 -15.19
CA HIS A 90 -17.35 -2.39 -15.72
C HIS A 90 -16.63 -2.10 -17.03
N PHE A 91 -15.34 -2.34 -17.08
CA PHE A 91 -14.61 -2.34 -18.34
C PHE A 91 -14.82 -3.70 -19.01
N GLY A 92 -15.43 -3.71 -20.20
CA GLY A 92 -15.56 -4.94 -20.99
C GLY A 92 -14.20 -5.56 -21.34
N LYS A 93 -14.20 -6.67 -22.09
CA LYS A 93 -12.96 -7.35 -22.55
C LYS A 93 -12.04 -6.45 -23.41
N ASP A 94 -12.53 -5.30 -23.84
CA ASP A 94 -11.77 -4.32 -24.60
C ASP A 94 -10.84 -3.53 -23.67
N ARG A 95 -9.60 -4.03 -23.56
CA ARG A 95 -8.51 -3.46 -22.75
C ARG A 95 -7.94 -2.15 -23.33
N SER A 96 -8.54 -1.61 -24.41
CA SER A 96 -8.12 -0.36 -25.05
C SER A 96 -8.24 0.87 -24.14
N ASN A 97 -9.08 0.82 -23.10
CA ASN A 97 -9.23 1.87 -22.09
C ASN A 97 -8.40 1.66 -20.81
N ILE A 98 -7.41 0.76 -20.81
CA ILE A 98 -6.40 0.76 -19.75
C ILE A 98 -5.53 2.01 -19.96
N HIS A 99 -5.96 3.12 -19.38
CA HIS A 99 -5.20 4.36 -19.44
C HIS A 99 -3.79 4.11 -18.91
N PRO A 100 -2.73 4.47 -19.67
CA PRO A 100 -1.37 4.42 -19.16
C PRO A 100 -1.30 5.26 -17.87
N ARG A 101 -0.66 4.70 -16.84
CA ARG A 101 -0.53 5.35 -15.53
C ARG A 101 0.56 6.42 -15.56
N GLU A 102 0.35 7.44 -16.38
CA GLU A 102 1.32 8.50 -16.65
C GLU A 102 1.78 9.21 -15.37
N GLU A 103 0.88 9.37 -14.40
CA GLU A 103 1.16 9.97 -13.09
C GLU A 103 2.26 9.25 -12.29
N ARG A 104 2.55 7.97 -12.58
CA ARG A 104 3.68 7.24 -11.95
C ARG A 104 5.04 7.71 -12.40
N PHE A 105 5.10 8.24 -13.62
CA PHE A 105 6.35 8.75 -14.19
C PHE A 105 6.58 10.21 -13.82
N LEU A 106 5.60 10.87 -13.19
CA LEU A 106 5.74 12.24 -12.70
C LEU A 106 6.53 12.25 -11.38
N LEU A 107 7.57 13.08 -11.32
CA LEU A 107 8.55 13.16 -10.23
C LEU A 107 7.95 13.75 -8.92
N SER A 108 6.83 14.45 -9.00
CA SER A 108 6.27 15.22 -7.89
C SER A 108 5.32 14.39 -7.04
N VAL A 109 5.87 13.45 -6.28
CA VAL A 109 5.11 12.78 -5.22
C VAL A 109 5.17 13.65 -3.97
N THR A 110 4.20 14.56 -3.81
CA THR A 110 3.98 15.28 -2.56
C THR A 110 3.26 14.35 -1.60
N LEU A 111 3.98 13.43 -0.96
CA LEU A 111 3.48 12.86 0.29
C LEU A 111 3.44 14.01 1.27
N ALA A 112 2.26 14.26 1.86
CA ALA A 112 2.17 15.13 3.02
C ALA A 112 3.27 14.67 3.98
N THR A 113 4.25 15.54 4.20
CA THR A 113 5.32 15.30 5.16
C THR A 113 4.63 15.12 6.49
N SER A 114 4.38 13.85 6.86
CA SER A 114 4.19 13.51 8.25
C SER A 114 5.33 14.19 8.98
N THR A 115 4.95 14.97 9.98
CA THR A 115 5.78 15.70 10.92
C THR A 115 6.60 14.72 11.77
N CYS A 116 7.32 13.80 11.13
CA CYS A 116 8.50 13.19 11.70
C CYS A 116 9.59 14.24 11.59
N SER A 117 9.53 15.17 12.54
CA SER A 117 10.46 16.26 12.79
C SER A 117 11.86 15.97 12.26
N SER A 118 12.28 16.79 11.31
CA SER A 118 13.67 16.99 10.86
C SER A 118 14.62 17.45 11.98
N GLN A 119 14.25 17.28 13.26
CA GLN A 119 15.04 17.64 14.44
C GLN A 119 15.76 16.44 15.10
N GLN A 120 15.66 15.22 14.57
CA GLN A 120 16.39 14.04 15.11
C GLN A 120 17.64 13.62 14.33
N LEU A 121 18.10 14.40 13.35
CA LEU A 121 19.40 14.19 12.71
C LEU A 121 20.52 14.85 13.54
N GLN A 122 20.81 14.33 14.73
CA GLN A 122 21.96 14.78 15.53
C GLN A 122 23.01 13.70 15.82
N ASN A 123 22.85 12.48 15.31
CA ASN A 123 23.92 11.48 15.35
C ASN A 123 24.55 11.34 13.97
N GLU A 124 25.72 11.94 13.78
CA GLU A 124 26.57 11.75 12.58
C GLU A 124 26.84 10.26 12.30
N ASN A 125 26.87 9.43 13.34
CA ASN A 125 26.99 7.97 13.22
C ASN A 125 25.80 7.29 12.51
N GLU A 126 24.60 7.87 12.45
CA GLU A 126 23.48 7.28 11.70
C GLU A 126 23.56 7.56 10.18
N LEU A 127 24.16 8.70 9.79
CA LEU A 127 24.32 9.10 8.38
C LEU A 127 25.45 8.37 7.65
N VAL A 128 26.46 7.87 8.39
CA VAL A 128 27.61 7.16 7.81
C VAL A 128 27.19 5.88 7.09
N TRP A 129 26.23 5.12 7.63
CA TRP A 129 25.85 3.80 7.11
C TRP A 129 25.14 3.83 5.76
N LEU A 130 24.33 4.86 5.48
CA LEU A 130 23.66 4.99 4.17
C LEU A 130 24.66 5.24 3.05
N ARG A 131 25.75 5.97 3.34
CA ARG A 131 26.86 6.14 2.40
C ARG A 131 27.65 4.85 2.20
N THR A 132 27.72 4.00 3.23
CA THR A 132 28.47 2.74 3.19
C THR A 132 27.78 1.66 2.36
N TYR A 133 26.45 1.53 2.45
CA TYR A 133 25.73 0.40 1.85
C TYR A 133 25.07 0.71 0.50
N GLY A 134 24.91 1.98 0.12
CA GLY A 134 24.46 2.41 -1.21
C GLY A 134 22.97 2.15 -1.52
N TYR A 135 22.36 1.11 -0.94
CA TYR A 135 20.98 0.68 -1.19
C TYR A 135 20.28 0.24 0.10
N ILE A 136 18.97 0.46 0.17
CA ILE A 136 18.14 0.07 1.32
C ILE A 136 18.17 -1.43 1.60
N THR A 137 18.22 -2.26 0.54
CA THR A 137 18.24 -3.72 0.65
C THR A 137 19.52 -4.21 1.31
N SER A 138 20.67 -3.62 0.95
CA SER A 138 21.96 -3.90 1.59
C SER A 138 22.00 -3.42 3.05
N ALA A 139 21.45 -2.24 3.35
CA ALA A 139 21.37 -1.74 4.72
C ALA A 139 20.47 -2.62 5.60
N TYR A 140 19.32 -3.05 5.08
CA TYR A 140 18.42 -3.97 5.75
C TYR A 140 19.06 -5.34 5.97
N TRP A 141 19.75 -5.88 4.96
CA TRP A 141 20.49 -7.14 5.09
C TRP A 141 21.47 -7.09 6.26
N GLU A 142 22.36 -6.10 6.30
CA GLU A 142 23.40 -6.01 7.32
C GLU A 142 22.84 -5.76 8.73
N LEU A 143 21.76 -4.96 8.85
CA LEU A 143 21.19 -4.62 10.16
C LEU A 143 20.22 -5.69 10.69
N GLU A 144 19.49 -6.35 9.80
CA GLU A 144 18.29 -7.09 10.16
C GLU A 144 18.25 -8.54 9.67
N LEU A 145 19.12 -8.97 8.76
CA LEU A 145 19.14 -10.35 8.24
C LEU A 145 20.46 -11.09 8.52
N LYS A 146 21.60 -10.41 8.34
CA LYS A 146 22.92 -11.01 8.48
C LYS A 146 23.11 -11.57 9.88
N ASP A 147 23.60 -12.81 9.94
CA ASP A 147 23.79 -13.60 11.16
C ASP A 147 22.50 -13.84 11.97
N LYS A 148 21.31 -13.49 11.43
CA LYS A 148 20.02 -13.78 12.04
C LYS A 148 19.41 -15.03 11.43
N ASN A 149 18.85 -15.89 12.26
CA ASN A 149 18.22 -17.14 11.83
C ASN A 149 16.78 -16.91 11.33
N LYS A 150 16.60 -16.03 10.34
CA LYS A 150 15.29 -15.68 9.76
C LYS A 150 14.93 -16.53 8.55
N THR A 151 13.64 -16.73 8.37
CA THR A 151 12.99 -17.26 7.17
C THR A 151 12.44 -16.12 6.33
N ILE A 152 12.08 -16.42 5.08
CA ILE A 152 11.40 -15.43 4.23
C ILE A 152 10.03 -15.05 4.81
N ALA A 153 9.33 -15.99 5.46
CA ALA A 153 8.08 -15.69 6.15
C ALA A 153 8.25 -14.62 7.25
N ASP A 154 9.34 -14.67 8.02
CA ASP A 154 9.65 -13.65 9.04
C ASP A 154 9.81 -12.27 8.38
N VAL A 155 10.46 -12.20 7.21
CA VAL A 155 10.63 -10.95 6.47
C VAL A 155 9.31 -10.44 5.89
N VAL A 156 8.41 -11.34 5.47
CA VAL A 156 7.05 -10.97 5.02
C VAL A 156 6.26 -10.35 6.16
N GLU A 157 6.34 -10.89 7.37
CA GLU A 157 5.68 -10.32 8.56
C GLU A 157 6.26 -8.94 8.90
N GLU A 158 7.60 -8.79 8.87
CA GLU A 158 8.24 -7.49 9.10
C GLU A 158 7.87 -6.45 8.03
N ALA A 159 7.73 -6.87 6.76
CA ALA A 159 7.24 -6.01 5.68
C ALA A 159 5.79 -5.58 5.91
N ALA A 160 4.93 -6.54 6.25
CA ALA A 160 3.52 -6.31 6.55
C ALA A 160 3.35 -5.31 7.70
N ASP A 161 4.11 -5.44 8.78
CA ASP A 161 4.10 -4.51 9.93
C ASP A 161 4.66 -3.13 9.55
N GLY A 162 5.74 -3.09 8.77
CA GLY A 162 6.35 -1.86 8.27
C GLY A 162 5.37 -1.03 7.44
N ILE A 163 4.59 -1.68 6.57
CA ILE A 163 3.54 -1.06 5.75
C ILE A 163 2.46 -0.42 6.63
N ILE A 164 1.94 -1.14 7.62
CA ILE A 164 0.95 -0.62 8.57
C ILE A 164 1.48 0.61 9.29
N LYS A 165 2.72 0.53 9.78
CA LYS A 165 3.33 1.60 10.55
C LYS A 165 3.48 2.89 9.74
N GLU A 166 4.00 2.78 8.53
CA GLU A 166 4.19 3.95 7.65
C GLU A 166 2.85 4.51 7.17
N GLY A 167 1.89 3.65 6.80
CA GLY A 167 0.55 4.08 6.41
C GLY A 167 -0.18 4.81 7.53
N SER A 168 -0.15 4.26 8.75
CA SER A 168 -0.73 4.90 9.93
C SER A 168 -0.15 6.30 10.17
N ALA A 169 1.17 6.46 9.98
CA ALA A 169 1.86 7.73 10.21
C ALA A 169 1.48 8.85 9.23
N ILE A 170 0.83 8.52 8.11
CA ILE A 170 0.40 9.47 7.07
C ILE A 170 -1.13 9.48 6.86
N GLY A 171 -1.90 8.82 7.74
CA GLY A 171 -3.35 8.72 7.59
C GLY A 171 -3.81 7.83 6.43
N LYS A 172 -3.02 6.81 6.09
CA LYS A 172 -3.28 5.80 5.05
C LYS A 172 -3.42 4.39 5.64
N LEU A 173 -4.14 4.27 6.76
CA LEU A 173 -4.26 3.03 7.52
C LEU A 173 -5.02 1.95 6.74
N HIS A 174 -6.13 2.29 6.08
CA HIS A 174 -6.96 1.31 5.38
C HIS A 174 -6.23 0.77 4.13
N GLU A 175 -5.59 1.64 3.33
CA GLU A 175 -4.69 1.18 2.27
C GLU A 175 -3.59 0.26 2.81
N ALA A 176 -2.96 0.64 3.92
CA ALA A 176 -1.86 -0.13 4.50
C ALA A 176 -2.32 -1.51 4.99
N GLN A 177 -3.47 -1.59 5.64
CA GLN A 177 -4.08 -2.83 6.08
C GLN A 177 -4.34 -3.76 4.91
N TRP A 178 -4.92 -3.25 3.82
CA TRP A 178 -5.19 -4.04 2.65
C TRP A 178 -3.89 -4.58 2.03
N ILE A 179 -2.87 -3.74 1.82
CA ILE A 179 -1.57 -4.13 1.25
C ILE A 179 -0.88 -5.18 2.15
N SER A 180 -0.86 -4.95 3.46
CA SER A 180 -0.27 -5.84 4.47
C SER A 180 -0.95 -7.22 4.46
N GLN A 181 -2.28 -7.27 4.37
CA GLN A 181 -3.05 -8.51 4.27
C GLN A 181 -2.69 -9.31 3.01
N GLN A 182 -2.45 -8.65 1.86
CA GLN A 182 -2.04 -9.35 0.63
C GLN A 182 -0.68 -10.05 0.81
N LEU A 183 0.28 -9.42 1.49
CA LEU A 183 1.59 -10.04 1.78
C LEU A 183 1.47 -11.20 2.76
N VAL A 184 0.73 -11.00 3.86
CA VAL A 184 0.53 -12.04 4.88
C VAL A 184 -0.16 -13.27 4.29
N ALA A 185 -1.05 -13.09 3.31
CA ALA A 185 -1.75 -14.19 2.64
C ALA A 185 -0.81 -15.13 1.85
N VAL A 186 0.41 -14.68 1.50
CA VAL A 186 1.42 -15.49 0.80
C VAL A 186 2.62 -15.86 1.68
N LYS A 187 2.59 -15.55 2.99
CA LYS A 187 3.75 -15.78 3.87
C LYS A 187 4.15 -17.25 3.99
N ASP A 188 3.16 -18.15 3.97
CA ASP A 188 3.38 -19.57 4.25
C ASP A 188 4.32 -20.22 3.21
N PHE A 189 4.35 -19.68 1.98
CA PHE A 189 5.28 -20.09 0.93
C PHE A 189 6.77 -19.87 1.30
N GLY A 190 7.06 -18.98 2.24
CA GLY A 190 8.40 -18.65 2.73
C GLY A 190 8.80 -19.29 4.05
N SER A 191 7.93 -20.07 4.70
CA SER A 191 8.13 -20.55 6.08
C SER A 191 9.33 -21.47 6.25
N ASN A 192 9.69 -22.24 5.21
CA ASN A 192 10.81 -23.18 5.25
C ASN A 192 12.03 -22.69 4.45
N THR A 193 12.00 -21.47 3.95
CA THR A 193 13.08 -20.91 3.14
C THR A 193 13.86 -19.90 3.97
N LYS A 194 15.15 -20.18 4.18
CA LYS A 194 16.07 -19.25 4.86
C LYS A 194 16.44 -18.08 3.94
N VAL A 195 16.64 -16.91 4.54
CA VAL A 195 16.93 -15.66 3.80
C VAL A 195 18.26 -15.70 3.03
N ASP A 196 19.19 -16.58 3.41
CA ASP A 196 20.48 -16.81 2.72
C ASP A 196 20.35 -17.76 1.51
N SER A 197 19.19 -18.42 1.33
CA SER A 197 18.94 -19.41 0.27
C SER A 197 18.19 -18.83 -0.93
N ILE A 198 18.77 -17.81 -1.57
CA ILE A 198 18.13 -17.07 -2.69
C ILE A 198 17.72 -17.98 -3.87
N LYS A 199 18.39 -19.12 -4.06
CA LYS A 199 18.08 -20.07 -5.14
C LYS A 199 16.65 -20.61 -5.10
N ASN A 200 15.99 -20.55 -3.95
CA ASN A 200 14.64 -21.07 -3.75
C ASN A 200 13.66 -19.97 -3.29
N PHE A 201 13.84 -18.72 -3.76
CA PHE A 201 12.93 -17.65 -3.42
C PHE A 201 11.49 -17.98 -3.89
N PRO A 202 10.47 -17.94 -3.01
CA PRO A 202 9.10 -18.31 -3.38
C PRO A 202 8.48 -17.31 -4.36
N SER A 203 8.17 -17.77 -5.57
CA SER A 203 7.64 -16.92 -6.64
C SER A 203 6.34 -16.20 -6.25
N ASN A 204 5.46 -16.85 -5.47
CA ASN A 204 4.22 -16.25 -4.99
C ASN A 204 4.44 -14.97 -4.18
N ILE A 205 5.52 -14.91 -3.38
CA ILE A 205 5.87 -13.73 -2.59
C ILE A 205 6.39 -12.62 -3.52
N GLY A 206 7.28 -12.96 -4.44
CA GLY A 206 7.84 -12.00 -5.40
C GLY A 206 6.77 -11.42 -6.32
N GLU A 207 5.90 -12.26 -6.87
CA GLU A 207 4.75 -11.83 -7.68
C GLU A 207 3.81 -10.91 -6.89
N THR A 208 3.64 -11.15 -5.59
CA THR A 208 2.79 -10.31 -4.73
C THR A 208 3.45 -8.95 -4.51
N CYS A 209 4.75 -8.93 -4.22
CA CYS A 209 5.50 -7.69 -4.05
C CYS A 209 5.47 -6.85 -5.33
N VAL A 210 5.67 -7.46 -6.50
CA VAL A 210 5.55 -6.78 -7.80
C VAL A 210 4.13 -6.27 -8.02
N TYR A 211 3.11 -7.09 -7.77
CA TYR A 211 1.72 -6.68 -7.90
C TYR A 211 1.41 -5.44 -7.04
N LEU A 212 1.80 -5.45 -5.77
CA LEU A 212 1.58 -4.34 -4.83
C LEU A 212 2.38 -3.09 -5.21
N TYR A 213 3.66 -3.26 -5.61
CA TYR A 213 4.49 -2.15 -6.07
C TYR A 213 3.94 -1.52 -7.35
N THR A 214 3.24 -2.30 -8.18
CA THR A 214 2.56 -1.80 -9.38
C THR A 214 1.15 -1.28 -9.11
N LYS A 215 0.75 -0.97 -7.87
CA LYS A 215 -0.51 -0.27 -7.54
C LYS A 215 -0.24 1.21 -7.26
N GLU A 216 -1.15 2.08 -7.70
CA GLU A 216 -1.17 3.49 -7.33
C GLU A 216 -1.65 3.55 -5.89
N SER A 217 -0.69 3.65 -5.00
CA SER A 217 -0.87 3.57 -3.55
C SER A 217 0.11 4.49 -2.85
N PHE A 218 -0.14 4.76 -1.57
CA PHE A 218 0.85 5.44 -0.75
C PHE A 218 2.18 4.68 -0.69
N TRP A 219 2.13 3.34 -0.69
CA TRP A 219 3.30 2.49 -0.53
C TRP A 219 4.24 2.55 -1.73
N TYR A 220 3.71 2.52 -2.95
CA TYR A 220 4.51 2.73 -4.16
C TYR A 220 5.18 4.11 -4.14
N LYS A 221 4.40 5.16 -3.83
CA LYS A 221 4.86 6.55 -3.71
C LYS A 221 6.00 6.69 -2.70
N LEU A 222 5.84 6.09 -1.53
CA LEU A 222 6.82 6.11 -0.43
C LEU A 222 8.09 5.35 -0.80
N THR A 223 7.96 4.11 -1.27
CA THR A 223 9.09 3.27 -1.66
C THR A 223 9.89 3.89 -2.81
N ASN A 224 9.22 4.38 -3.86
CA ASN A 224 9.88 5.02 -5.00
C ASN A 224 10.63 6.31 -4.59
N ARG A 225 10.04 7.12 -3.69
CA ARG A 225 10.71 8.31 -3.13
C ARG A 225 12.01 7.92 -2.43
N VAL A 226 11.95 6.90 -1.56
CA VAL A 226 13.08 6.47 -0.72
C VAL A 226 14.17 5.79 -1.54
N LEU A 227 13.80 5.03 -2.58
CA LEU A 227 14.77 4.40 -3.50
C LEU A 227 15.48 5.44 -4.40
N ARG A 228 14.84 6.57 -4.72
CA ARG A 228 15.43 7.65 -5.53
C ARG A 228 16.33 8.59 -4.74
N ASP A 229 16.08 8.74 -3.44
CA ASP A 229 16.91 9.52 -2.53
C ASP A 229 17.27 8.70 -1.28
N PRO A 230 18.17 7.72 -1.39
CA PRO A 230 18.54 6.85 -0.28
C PRO A 230 19.32 7.59 0.81
N HIS A 231 19.85 8.79 0.54
CA HIS A 231 20.69 9.55 1.48
C HIS A 231 19.91 10.21 2.62
N SER A 232 18.58 10.35 2.49
CA SER A 232 17.71 10.96 3.51
C SER A 232 17.06 9.96 4.46
N MET A 233 17.46 8.68 4.41
CA MET A 233 16.75 7.58 5.06
C MET A 233 17.22 7.28 6.48
N SER A 234 16.35 7.42 7.48
CA SER A 234 16.68 7.05 8.86
C SER A 234 16.76 5.53 9.06
N ARG A 235 17.46 5.09 10.11
CA ARG A 235 17.47 3.67 10.54
C ARG A 235 16.06 3.14 10.80
N LYS A 236 15.15 3.98 11.32
CA LYS A 236 13.74 3.63 11.52
C LYS A 236 13.06 3.30 10.19
N GLN A 237 13.33 4.07 9.14
CA GLN A 237 12.82 3.82 7.78
C GLN A 237 13.43 2.57 7.14
N VAL A 238 14.71 2.28 7.38
CA VAL A 238 15.31 1.01 6.93
C VAL A 238 14.58 -0.18 7.56
N LYS A 239 14.18 -0.10 8.84
CA LYS A 239 13.43 -1.18 9.50
C LYS A 239 12.00 -1.32 9.00
N SER A 240 11.32 -0.24 8.61
CA SER A 240 9.93 -0.30 8.14
C SER A 240 9.81 -0.56 6.63
N LEU A 241 10.72 -0.04 5.81
CA LEU A 241 10.68 -0.17 4.35
C LEU A 241 11.60 -1.27 3.82
N GLY A 242 12.73 -1.50 4.50
CA GLY A 242 13.75 -2.46 4.09
C GLY A 242 13.25 -3.88 3.86
N PRO A 243 12.39 -4.46 4.74
CA PRO A 243 11.85 -5.79 4.52
C PRO A 243 11.14 -5.94 3.17
N PHE A 244 10.24 -5.02 2.82
CA PHE A 244 9.52 -5.06 1.54
C PHE A 244 10.45 -4.83 0.35
N CYS A 245 11.36 -3.86 0.45
CA CYS A 245 12.32 -3.59 -0.62
C CYS A 245 13.22 -4.81 -0.88
N TRP A 246 13.61 -5.54 0.17
CA TRP A 246 14.40 -6.76 0.04
C TRP A 246 13.60 -7.91 -0.59
N LEU A 247 12.30 -8.03 -0.30
CA LEU A 247 11.44 -9.02 -0.96
C LEU A 247 11.16 -8.72 -2.43
N LEU A 248 11.36 -7.46 -2.85
CA LEU A 248 11.12 -7.00 -4.22
C LEU A 248 12.37 -7.11 -5.12
N ASP A 249 13.57 -7.13 -4.53
CA ASP A 249 14.89 -7.15 -5.19
C ASP A 249 15.28 -8.57 -5.64
#